data_AF-A0AAD3MH56-F1
#
_entry.id   AF-A0AAD3MH56-F1
#
_cell.length_a   1.000
_cell.length_b   1.000
_cell.length_c   1.000
_cell.angle_alpha   90.00
_cell.angle_beta   90.00
_cell.angle_gamma   90.00
#
_symmetry.space_group_name_H-M   'P 1'
#
loop_
_entity.id
_entity.type
_entity.pdbx_description
1 polymer ?
#
loop_
_entity_poly.entity_id
_entity_poly.type
_entity_poly.pdbx_seq_one_letter_code
_entity_poly.pdbx_strand_id
1 'polypeptide(L)'
;MIKGQLEPLYQTEFPSSYRSLNVVAFSGGSVITTMDLDFISTLAPNNTQIASVLINANVTGFDIEGSSITVDGISSSGVSHKISLFTASCLVLLSWLLSSQQ
;
A
#
# COMPACT_ATOMS: atom_id res chain seq x y z
N MET A 1 1.88 -6.45 -18.34
CA MET A 1 1.78 -5.04 -17.89
C MET A 1 1.98 -4.96 -16.38
N ILE A 2 1.11 -5.57 -15.57
CA ILE A 2 1.17 -5.52 -14.09
C ILE A 2 2.54 -5.95 -13.53
N LYS A 3 3.01 -7.17 -13.83
CA LYS A 3 4.33 -7.67 -13.37
C LYS A 3 5.47 -6.68 -13.63
N GLY A 4 5.53 -6.13 -14.85
CA GLY A 4 6.61 -5.22 -15.26
C GLY A 4 6.64 -3.88 -14.52
N GLN A 5 5.51 -3.45 -13.92
CA GLN A 5 5.47 -2.23 -13.11
C GLN A 5 5.65 -2.51 -11.62
N LEU A 6 5.22 -3.66 -11.12
CA LEU A 6 5.30 -3.99 -9.68
C LEU A 6 6.64 -4.61 -9.27
N GLU A 7 7.26 -5.40 -10.14
CA GLU A 7 8.54 -6.08 -9.86
C GLU A 7 9.67 -5.10 -9.50
N PRO A 8 9.89 -3.98 -10.23
CA PRO A 8 10.89 -2.99 -9.85
C PRO A 8 10.62 -2.33 -8.49
N LEU A 9 9.35 -2.17 -8.10
CA LEU A 9 8.99 -1.56 -6.81
C LEU A 9 9.37 -2.47 -5.65
N TYR A 10 9.05 -3.77 -5.74
CA TYR A 10 9.46 -4.74 -4.73
C TYR A 10 10.98 -4.96 -4.69
N GLN A 11 11.63 -4.95 -5.85
CA GLN A 11 13.09 -5.03 -5.92
C GLN A 11 13.78 -3.81 -5.30
N THR A 12 13.20 -2.62 -5.44
CA THR A 12 13.72 -1.38 -4.85
C THR A 12 13.51 -1.34 -3.35
N GLU A 13 12.33 -1.74 -2.86
CA GLU A 13 12.02 -1.74 -1.43
C GLU A 13 12.76 -2.85 -0.67
N PHE A 14 12.95 -4.01 -1.31
CA PHE A 14 13.53 -5.21 -0.68
C PHE A 14 14.75 -5.75 -1.45
N PRO A 15 15.81 -4.96 -1.65
CA PRO A 15 16.91 -5.30 -2.55
C PRO A 15 17.71 -6.54 -2.13
N SER A 16 17.73 -6.85 -0.83
CA SER A 16 18.49 -7.97 -0.27
C SER A 16 17.66 -9.24 -0.04
N SER A 17 16.33 -9.17 -0.13
CA SER A 17 15.45 -10.30 0.16
C SER A 17 14.52 -10.68 -0.98
N TYR A 18 14.20 -9.79 -1.91
CA TYR A 18 13.33 -10.07 -3.05
C TYR A 18 13.93 -11.12 -4.00
N ARG A 19 13.11 -12.04 -4.49
CA ARG A 19 13.50 -13.05 -5.50
C ARG A 19 12.68 -12.96 -6.77
N SER A 20 11.36 -12.99 -6.64
CA SER A 20 10.45 -13.02 -7.81
C SER A 20 9.04 -12.54 -7.45
N LEU A 21 8.34 -12.10 -8.49
CA LEU A 21 6.90 -11.81 -8.48
C LEU A 21 6.30 -12.59 -9.65
N ASN A 22 5.33 -13.44 -9.37
CA ASN A 22 4.60 -14.17 -10.40
C ASN A 22 3.11 -13.80 -10.36
N VAL A 23 2.53 -13.42 -11.50
CA VAL A 23 1.09 -13.15 -11.58
C VAL A 23 0.39 -14.48 -11.87
N VAL A 24 -0.30 -15.02 -10.86
CA VAL A 24 -0.88 -16.37 -10.88
C VAL A 24 -2.27 -16.39 -11.51
N ALA A 25 -3.04 -15.31 -11.35
CA ALA A 25 -4.38 -15.25 -11.91
C ALA A 25 -4.78 -13.82 -12.28
N PHE A 26 -5.44 -13.71 -13.43
CA PHE A 26 -6.32 -12.61 -13.79
C PHE A 26 -7.66 -13.22 -14.16
N SER A 27 -8.77 -12.72 -13.61
CA SER A 27 -10.08 -13.07 -14.17
C SER A 27 -10.40 -12.07 -15.28
N GLY A 28 -10.71 -12.56 -16.48
CA GLY A 28 -11.09 -11.71 -17.60
C GLY A 28 -12.29 -10.84 -17.24
N GLY A 29 -12.11 -9.52 -17.21
CA GLY A 29 -13.12 -8.55 -16.77
C GLY A 29 -13.12 -8.23 -15.27
N SER A 30 -12.23 -8.83 -14.47
CA SER A 30 -12.09 -8.57 -13.05
C SER A 30 -10.99 -7.57 -12.74
N VAL A 31 -11.25 -6.72 -11.74
CA VAL A 31 -10.30 -5.73 -11.19
C VAL A 31 -9.32 -6.39 -10.20
N ILE A 32 -9.49 -7.69 -9.91
CA ILE A 32 -8.68 -8.42 -8.93
C ILE A 32 -7.55 -9.18 -9.63
N THR A 33 -6.32 -8.93 -9.18
CA THR A 33 -5.12 -9.65 -9.60
C THR A 33 -4.55 -10.43 -8.42
N THR A 34 -4.22 -11.70 -8.64
CA THR A 34 -3.52 -12.53 -7.67
C THR A 34 -2.08 -12.70 -8.13
N MET A 35 -1.14 -12.54 -7.19
CA MET A 35 0.29 -12.69 -7.45
C MET A 35 0.98 -13.35 -6.26
N ASP A 36 2.01 -14.13 -6.57
CA ASP A 36 2.92 -14.74 -5.60
C ASP A 36 4.20 -13.91 -5.54
N LEU A 37 4.67 -13.65 -4.32
CA LEU A 37 5.93 -12.96 -4.06
C LEU A 37 6.87 -13.91 -3.33
N ASP A 38 8.06 -14.10 -3.90
CA ASP A 38 9.10 -14.92 -3.28
C ASP A 38 10.17 -14.04 -2.66
N PHE A 39 10.51 -14.37 -1.42
CA PHE A 39 11.60 -13.73 -0.68
C PHE A 39 12.59 -14.77 -0.15
N ILE A 40 13.79 -14.34 0.21
CA ILE A 40 14.70 -15.13 1.04
C ILE A 40 14.03 -15.34 2.41
N SER A 41 13.73 -16.59 2.77
CA SER A 41 12.94 -16.95 3.96
C SER A 41 13.38 -16.25 5.26
N THR A 42 14.69 -16.13 5.50
CA THR A 42 15.21 -15.48 6.72
C THR A 42 15.12 -13.95 6.72
N LEU A 43 14.79 -13.35 5.58
CA LEU A 43 14.69 -11.91 5.35
C LEU A 43 13.33 -11.51 4.77
N ALA A 44 12.33 -12.39 4.88
CA ALA A 44 11.00 -12.13 4.37
C ALA A 44 10.38 -10.95 5.12
N PRO A 45 9.96 -9.88 4.43
CA PRO A 45 9.25 -8.78 5.05
C PRO A 45 7.88 -9.24 5.56
N ASN A 46 7.32 -8.52 6.54
CA ASN A 46 5.98 -8.83 7.02
C ASN A 46 4.88 -8.36 6.04
N ASN A 47 3.67 -8.88 6.23
CA ASN A 47 2.52 -8.61 5.35
C ASN A 47 2.21 -7.12 5.20
N THR A 48 2.39 -6.32 6.26
CA THR A 48 2.16 -4.87 6.22
C THR A 48 3.20 -4.16 5.35
N GLN A 49 4.47 -4.55 5.43
CA GLN A 49 5.54 -4.01 4.59
C GLN A 49 5.28 -4.37 3.11
N ILE A 50 4.88 -5.62 2.84
CA ILE A 50 4.55 -6.08 1.49
C ILE A 50 3.35 -5.29 0.91
N ALA A 51 2.32 -5.05 1.71
CA ALA A 51 1.15 -4.29 1.29
C ALA A 51 1.47 -2.80 1.07
N SER A 52 2.38 -2.24 1.88
CA SER A 52 2.78 -0.82 1.78
C SER A 52 3.42 -0.49 0.44
N VAL A 53 4.15 -1.43 -0.17
CA VAL A 53 4.70 -1.26 -1.53
C VAL A 53 3.60 -0.99 -2.55
N LEU A 54 2.47 -1.70 -2.46
CA LEU A 54 1.33 -1.53 -3.37
C LEU A 54 0.53 -0.27 -3.07
N ILE A 55 0.37 0.08 -1.79
CA ILE A 55 -0.32 1.32 -1.39
C ILE A 55 0.42 2.55 -1.93
N ASN A 56 1.75 2.51 -1.92
CA ASN A 56 2.60 3.62 -2.36
C ASN A 56 3.02 3.51 -3.84
N ALA A 57 2.55 2.49 -4.55
CA ALA A 57 2.95 2.26 -5.93
C ALA A 57 2.37 3.33 -6.86
N ASN A 58 3.23 3.88 -7.71
CA ASN A 58 2.81 4.73 -8.83
C ASN A 58 2.90 3.92 -10.12
N VAL A 59 1.75 3.53 -10.66
CA VAL A 59 1.61 2.67 -11.83
C VAL A 59 0.92 3.43 -12.97
N THR A 60 0.98 2.91 -14.20
CA THR A 60 0.39 3.57 -15.37
C THR A 60 -0.53 2.62 -16.12
N GLY A 61 -1.76 3.06 -16.39
CA GLY A 61 -2.75 2.26 -17.13
C GLY A 61 -3.63 1.35 -16.26
N PHE A 62 -3.48 1.43 -14.93
CA PHE A 62 -4.41 0.88 -13.93
C PHE A 62 -4.21 1.62 -12.60
N ASP A 63 -5.21 1.53 -11.73
CA ASP A 63 -5.14 2.01 -10.34
C ASP A 63 -5.07 0.81 -9.39
N ILE A 64 -4.48 1.02 -8.21
CA ILE A 64 -4.44 0.02 -7.14
C ILE A 64 -5.38 0.50 -6.02
N GLU A 65 -6.45 -0.25 -5.79
CA GLU A 65 -7.38 0.03 -4.69
C GLU A 65 -6.77 -0.45 -3.37
N GLY A 66 -6.21 0.49 -2.60
CA GLY A 66 -5.48 0.20 -1.37
C GLY A 66 -6.28 -0.56 -0.31
N SER A 67 -7.60 -0.37 -0.26
CA SER A 67 -8.49 -1.08 0.67
C SER A 67 -8.76 -2.55 0.28
N SER A 68 -8.46 -2.92 -0.97
CA SER A 68 -8.69 -4.28 -1.49
C SER A 68 -7.43 -5.15 -1.47
N ILE A 69 -6.31 -4.64 -0.94
CA ILE A 69 -5.06 -5.40 -0.85
C ILE A 69 -5.16 -6.42 0.29
N THR A 70 -4.86 -7.68 -0.04
CA THR A 70 -4.75 -8.78 0.92
C THR A 70 -3.45 -9.52 0.69
N VAL A 71 -2.67 -9.72 1.75
CA VAL A 71 -1.40 -10.47 1.73
C VAL A 71 -1.53 -11.68 2.65
N ASP A 72 -1.45 -12.87 2.09
CA ASP A 72 -1.64 -14.16 2.79
C ASP A 72 -2.90 -14.22 3.66
N GLY A 73 -4.02 -13.69 3.14
CA GLY A 73 -5.30 -13.65 3.84
C GLY A 73 -5.43 -12.53 4.88
N ILE A 74 -4.39 -11.72 5.08
CA ILE A 74 -4.44 -10.53 5.95
C ILE A 74 -4.72 -9.29 5.10
N SER A 75 -5.87 -8.68 5.35
CA SER A 75 -6.25 -7.43 4.69
C SER A 75 -5.33 -6.29 5.13
N SER A 76 -4.86 -5.51 4.16
CA SER A 76 -4.16 -4.27 4.45
C SER A 76 -5.14 -3.28 5.06
N SER A 77 -4.85 -2.76 6.25
CA SER A 77 -5.60 -1.67 6.86
C SER A 77 -5.24 -0.37 6.14
N GLY A 78 -5.51 -0.29 4.84
CA GLY A 78 -5.33 0.90 4.01
C GLY A 78 -6.17 2.04 4.56
N VAL A 79 -5.70 2.66 5.63
CA VAL A 79 -6.23 3.89 6.15
C VAL A 79 -5.84 4.92 5.11
N SER A 80 -6.76 5.17 4.19
CA SER A 80 -6.81 6.50 3.58
C SER A 80 -6.94 7.47 4.74
N HIS A 81 -5.82 8.07 5.14
CA HIS A 81 -5.82 9.20 6.06
C HIS A 81 -6.47 10.38 5.31
N LYS A 82 -7.80 10.33 5.14
CA LYS A 82 -8.60 11.50 4.87
C LYS A 82 -8.61 12.30 6.17
N ILE A 83 -7.53 13.05 6.39
CA ILE A 83 -7.54 14.13 7.37
C ILE A 83 -8.61 15.08 6.84
N SER A 84 -9.80 15.02 7.44
CA SER A 84 -10.88 15.89 7.06
C SER A 84 -10.43 17.33 7.30
N LEU A 85 -10.57 18.19 6.29
CA LEU A 85 -10.30 19.63 6.42
C LEU A 85 -11.06 20.22 7.63
N PHE A 86 -12.23 19.65 7.95
CA PHE A 86 -13.03 20.03 9.10
C PHE A 86 -12.35 19.70 10.44
N THR A 87 -11.70 18.54 10.55
CA THR A 87 -10.94 18.17 11.75
C THR A 87 -9.70 19.06 11.88
N ALA A 88 -9.01 19.33 10.77
CA ALA A 88 -7.86 20.22 10.76
C ALA A 88 -8.23 21.65 11.18
N SER A 89 -9.31 22.22 10.65
CA SER A 89 -9.76 23.57 11.03
C SER A 89 -10.21 23.66 12.47
N CYS A 90 -10.90 22.63 12.99
CA CYS A 90 -11.31 22.57 14.38
C CYS A 90 -10.10 22.59 15.33
N LEU A 91 -9.07 21.80 15.03
CA LEU A 91 -7.83 21.78 15.83
C LEU A 91 -7.10 23.13 15.81
N VAL A 92 -7.03 23.80 14.65
CA VAL A 92 -6.44 25.14 14.53
C VAL A 92 -7.22 26.17 15.35
N LEU A 93 -8.55 26.15 15.31
CA LEU A 93 -9.39 27.04 16.10
C LEU A 93 -9.26 26.77 17.60
N LEU A 94 -9.16 25.49 18.01
CA LEU A 94 -8.91 25.13 19.40
C LEU A 94 -7.53 25.61 19.87
N SER A 95 -6.48 25.42 19.08
CA SER A 95 -5.15 25.94 19.39
C SER A 95 -5.16 27.46 19.53
N TRP A 96 -5.92 28.16 18.69
CA TRP A 96 -6.06 29.62 18.79
C TRP A 96 -6.87 30.04 20.03
N LEU A 97 -7.99 29.36 20.32
CA LEU A 97 -8.81 29.64 21.49
C LEU A 97 -8.02 29.48 22.79
N LEU A 98 -7.26 28.38 22.92
CA LEU A 98 -6.40 28.14 24.07
C LEU A 98 -5.29 29.19 24.18
N SER A 99 -4.70 29.62 23.07
CA SER A 99 -3.69 30.68 23.06
C SER A 99 -4.22 32.04 23.52
N SER A 100 -5.53 32.29 23.41
CA SER A 100 -6.14 33.55 23.86
C SER A 100 -6.51 33.57 25.35
N GLN A 101 -6.42 32.42 26.02
CA GLN A 101 -6.73 32.26 27.45
C GLN A 101 -5.48 32.15 28.35
N GLN A 102 -4.27 32.26 27.79
CA GLN A 102 -3.00 32.44 28.51
C GLN A 102 -2.58 33.90 28.51
#